data_AF-A0A9D7WK22-F1
#
_entry.id   AF-A0A9D7WK22-F1
#
_cell.length_a   1.000
_cell.length_b   1.000
_cell.length_c   1.000
_cell.angle_alpha   90.00
_cell.angle_beta   90.00
_cell.angle_gamma   90.00
#
_symmetry.space_group_name_H-M   'P 1'
#
loop_
_entity.id
_entity.type
_entity.pdbx_description
1 polymer ?
#
loop_
_entity_poly.entity_id
_entity_poly.type
_entity_poly.pdbx_seq_one_letter_code
_entity_poly.pdbx_strand_id
1 'polypeptide(L)'
;MTRILLIAIFLTLFGQPTWAHKCVLNGNTAAEITAYNSCKNDLATGTAGHEEQNLKQQLFALEKENKLLKNRILMLRERLLNLLRLTD
;
A
#
# COMPACT_ATOMS: atom_id res chain seq x y z
N MET A 1 44.66 -30.36 -4.48
CA MET A 1 43.39 -31.11 -4.42
C MET A 1 42.46 -30.57 -3.33
N THR A 2 42.83 -30.63 -2.04
CA THR A 2 41.97 -30.19 -0.91
C THR A 2 41.57 -28.72 -0.92
N ARG A 3 42.45 -27.80 -1.35
CA ARG A 3 42.12 -26.36 -1.45
C ARG A 3 41.05 -26.04 -2.49
N ILE A 4 41.03 -26.75 -3.61
CA ILE A 4 40.04 -26.55 -4.67
C ILE A 4 38.67 -27.06 -4.20
N LEU A 5 38.65 -28.17 -3.46
CA LEU A 5 37.44 -28.71 -2.84
C LEU A 5 36.81 -27.70 -1.85
N LEU A 6 37.63 -27.08 -1.01
CA LEU A 6 37.16 -26.08 -0.04
C LEU A 6 36.59 -24.83 -0.71
N ILE A 7 37.22 -24.36 -1.79
CA ILE A 7 36.73 -23.22 -2.57
C ILE A 7 35.40 -23.55 -3.24
N ALA A 8 35.26 -24.76 -3.80
CA ALA A 8 34.01 -25.23 -4.42
C ALA A 8 32.87 -25.31 -3.41
N ILE A 9 33.13 -25.82 -2.20
CA ILE A 9 32.14 -25.87 -1.11
C ILE A 9 31.71 -24.44 -0.75
N PHE A 10 32.66 -23.52 -0.57
CA PHE A 10 32.35 -22.12 -0.24
C PHE A 10 31.44 -21.48 -1.30
N LEU A 11 31.76 -21.64 -2.59
CA LEU A 11 30.94 -21.09 -3.69
C LEU A 11 29.49 -21.61 -3.70
N THR A 12 29.25 -22.87 -3.33
CA THR A 12 27.89 -23.43 -3.24
C THR A 12 27.08 -22.91 -2.05
N LEU A 13 27.72 -22.46 -0.97
CA LEU A 13 27.04 -21.87 0.18
C LEU A 13 26.60 -20.42 -0.07
N PHE A 14 27.32 -19.67 -0.91
CA PHE A 14 26.96 -18.27 -1.26
C PHE A 14 25.97 -18.15 -2.43
N GLY A 15 25.69 -19.24 -3.15
CA GLY A 15 24.79 -19.27 -4.30
C GLY A 15 23.31 -19.46 -3.97
N GLN A 16 22.88 -19.31 -2.71
CA GLN A 16 21.47 -19.41 -2.37
C GLN A 16 20.71 -18.29 -3.09
N PRO A 17 19.66 -18.59 -3.88
CA PRO A 17 18.85 -17.54 -4.48
C PRO A 17 18.27 -16.71 -3.34
N THR A 18 18.47 -15.40 -3.36
CA THR A 18 17.70 -14.51 -2.50
C THR A 18 16.27 -14.56 -3.04
N TRP A 19 15.32 -15.04 -2.22
CA TRP A 19 13.92 -15.09 -2.61
C TRP A 19 13.37 -13.65 -2.61
N ALA A 20 13.59 -12.92 -3.70
CA ALA A 20 12.74 -11.79 -4.01
C ALA A 20 11.36 -12.38 -4.32
N HIS A 21 10.44 -12.29 -3.36
CA HIS A 21 9.05 -12.73 -3.54
C HIS A 21 8.53 -12.11 -4.85
N LYS A 22 8.20 -12.93 -5.84
CA LYS A 22 7.67 -12.43 -7.11
C LYS A 22 6.30 -11.83 -6.82
N CYS A 23 6.15 -10.52 -6.94
CA CYS A 23 4.86 -9.87 -6.80
C CYS A 23 3.97 -10.32 -7.96
N VAL A 24 2.89 -11.05 -7.67
CA VAL A 24 1.93 -11.54 -8.65
C VAL A 24 0.57 -10.96 -8.32
N LEU A 25 -0.09 -10.34 -9.31
CA LEU A 25 -1.44 -9.83 -9.15
C LEU A 25 -2.42 -11.02 -9.21
N ASN A 26 -3.06 -11.32 -8.09
CA ASN A 26 -4.00 -12.42 -7.97
C ASN A 26 -5.43 -11.89 -7.86
N GLY A 27 -6.01 -11.43 -8.97
CA GLY A 27 -7.38 -10.94 -9.04
C GLY A 27 -7.52 -9.44 -9.32
N ASN A 28 -8.73 -8.91 -9.12
CA ASN A 28 -9.11 -7.54 -9.47
C ASN A 28 -9.82 -6.79 -8.33
N THR A 29 -9.88 -7.37 -7.14
CA THR A 29 -10.45 -6.68 -5.99
C THR A 29 -9.50 -5.61 -5.47
N ALA A 30 -10.05 -4.60 -4.77
CA ALA A 30 -9.23 -3.52 -4.20
C ALA A 30 -8.15 -4.05 -3.23
N ALA A 31 -8.47 -5.10 -2.46
CA ALA A 31 -7.52 -5.72 -1.53
C ALA A 31 -6.36 -6.40 -2.27
N GLU A 32 -6.65 -7.15 -3.34
CA GLU A 32 -5.65 -7.86 -4.14
C GLU A 32 -4.73 -6.88 -4.90
N ILE A 33 -5.31 -5.81 -5.45
CA ILE A 33 -4.55 -4.74 -6.12
C ILE A 33 -3.62 -4.04 -5.12
N THR A 34 -4.12 -3.75 -3.91
CA THR A 34 -3.33 -3.09 -2.86
C THR A 34 -2.16 -3.97 -2.44
N ALA A 35 -2.40 -5.26 -2.17
CA ALA A 35 -1.34 -6.20 -1.79
C ALA A 35 -0.25 -6.35 -2.87
N TYR A 36 -0.64 -6.41 -4.15
CA TYR A 36 0.30 -6.44 -5.27
C TYR A 36 1.14 -5.15 -5.35
N ASN A 37 0.51 -3.99 -5.21
CA ASN A 37 1.19 -2.70 -5.29
C ASN A 37 2.15 -2.48 -4.12
N SER A 38 1.78 -2.87 -2.90
CA SER A 38 2.67 -2.86 -1.74
C SER A 38 3.91 -3.72 -1.97
N CYS A 39 3.72 -4.98 -2.42
CA CYS A 39 4.84 -5.86 -2.76
C CYS A 39 5.76 -5.23 -3.82
N LYS A 40 5.18 -4.62 -4.87
CA LYS A 40 5.96 -3.98 -5.93
C LYS A 40 6.72 -2.75 -5.43
N ASN A 41 6.12 -1.99 -4.51
CA ASN A 41 6.75 -0.83 -3.89
C ASN A 41 7.92 -1.26 -2.99
N ASP A 42 7.74 -2.30 -2.19
CA ASP A 42 8.77 -2.90 -1.34
C ASP A 42 9.95 -3.41 -2.17
N LEU A 43 9.68 -4.06 -3.31
CA LEU A 43 10.71 -4.52 -4.24
C LEU A 43 11.50 -3.35 -4.86
N ALA A 44 10.84 -2.20 -5.08
CA ALA A 44 11.46 -1.03 -5.69
C ALA A 44 12.25 -0.19 -4.68
N THR A 45 11.82 -0.12 -3.43
CA THR A 45 12.40 0.78 -2.42
C THR A 45 13.24 0.06 -1.35
N GLY A 46 13.13 -1.26 -1.21
CA GLY A 46 13.92 -2.06 -0.28
C GLY A 46 13.63 -1.80 1.21
N THR A 47 12.61 -1.00 1.53
CA THR A 47 12.31 -0.54 2.89
C THR A 47 11.13 -1.29 3.50
N ALA A 48 11.30 -2.58 3.80
CA ALA A 48 10.35 -3.28 4.65
C ALA A 48 10.32 -2.63 6.05
N GLY A 49 9.22 -1.98 6.41
CA GLY A 49 8.98 -1.50 7.79
C GLY A 49 8.96 0.02 8.03
N HIS A 50 9.10 0.87 7.01
CA HIS A 50 8.81 2.32 7.13
C HIS A 50 7.42 2.72 6.61
N GLU A 51 6.72 1.81 5.93
CA GLU A 51 5.37 2.07 5.42
C GLU A 51 4.32 2.16 6.53
N GLU A 52 4.41 1.40 7.63
CA GLU A 52 3.32 1.33 8.62
C GLU A 52 3.01 2.69 9.25
N GLN A 53 4.05 3.48 9.56
CA GLN A 53 3.88 4.81 10.13
C GLN A 53 3.37 5.82 9.09
N ASN A 54 3.79 5.69 7.84
CA ASN A 54 3.31 6.52 6.73
C ASN A 54 1.85 6.20 6.39
N LEU A 55 1.47 4.91 6.36
CA LEU A 55 0.10 4.42 6.20
C LEU A 55 -0.82 4.93 7.30
N LYS A 56 -0.39 4.89 8.56
CA LYS A 56 -1.15 5.45 9.70
C LYS A 56 -1.39 6.96 9.54
N GLN A 57 -0.37 7.70 9.12
CA GLN A 57 -0.50 9.14 8.86
C GLN A 57 -1.44 9.44 7.69
N GLN A 58 -1.35 8.67 6.60
CA GLN A 58 -2.24 8.80 5.44
C GLN A 58 -3.69 8.44 5.78
N LEU A 59 -3.91 7.37 6.54
CA LEU A 59 -5.24 6.99 7.03
C LEU A 59 -5.87 8.10 7.87
N PHE A 60 -5.11 8.69 8.81
CA PHE A 60 -5.60 9.80 9.62
C PHE A 60 -5.95 11.03 8.76
N ALA A 61 -5.12 11.35 7.77
CA ALA A 61 -5.40 12.44 6.83
C ALA A 61 -6.69 12.19 6.02
N LEU A 62 -6.85 10.97 5.50
CA LEU A 62 -8.04 10.56 4.74
C LEU A 62 -9.30 10.56 5.59
N GLU A 63 -9.24 10.10 6.84
CA GLU A 63 -10.39 10.14 7.76
C GLU A 63 -10.83 11.57 8.06
N LYS A 64 -9.87 12.47 8.29
CA LYS A 64 -10.14 13.90 8.50
C LYS A 64 -10.79 14.53 7.27
N GLU A 65 -10.29 14.24 6.08
CA GLU A 65 -10.85 14.73 4.83
C GLU A 65 -12.27 14.18 4.61
N ASN A 66 -12.49 12.89 4.85
CA ASN A 66 -13.79 12.25 4.73
C ASN A 66 -14.84 12.91 5.65
N LYS A 67 -14.47 13.20 6.90
CA LYS A 67 -15.33 13.91 7.85
C LYS A 67 -15.68 15.32 7.36
N LEU A 68 -14.70 16.05 6.82
CA LEU A 68 -14.91 17.38 6.27
C LEU A 68 -15.84 17.35 5.05
N LEU A 69 -15.65 16.39 4.15
CA LEU A 69 -16.49 16.20 2.96
C LEU A 69 -17.93 15.85 3.35
N LYS A 70 -18.14 14.94 4.30
CA LYS A 70 -19.47 14.60 4.84
C LYS A 70 -20.20 15.83 5.38
N ASN A 71 -19.50 16.67 6.14
CA ASN A 71 -20.08 17.91 6.67
C ASN A 71 -20.46 18.89 5.55
N ARG A 72 -19.62 19.02 4.52
CA ARG A 72 -19.94 19.87 3.35
C ARG A 72 -21.18 19.37 2.61
N ILE A 73 -21.31 18.06 2.43
CA ILE A 73 -22.48 17.46 1.78
C ILE A 73 -23.76 17.74 2.59
N LEU A 74 -23.71 17.60 3.91
CA LEU A 74 -24.86 17.90 4.78
C LEU A 74 -25.27 19.38 4.66
N MET A 75 -24.31 20.30 4.71
CA MET A 75 -24.58 21.72 4.54
C MET A 75 -25.22 22.03 3.18
N LEU A 76 -24.71 21.45 2.10
CA LEU A 76 -25.26 21.64 0.76
C LEU A 76 -26.69 21.09 0.68
N ARG A 77 -26.94 19.92 1.26
CA ARG A 77 -28.28 19.34 1.32
C ARG A 77 -29.27 20.26 2.03
N GLU A 78 -28.90 20.81 3.18
CA GLU A 78 -29.75 21.75 3.92
C GLU A 78 -30.04 23.02 3.13
N ARG A 79 -29.02 23.58 2.47
CA ARG A 79 -29.19 24.75 1.60
C ARG A 79 -30.15 24.46 0.45
N LEU A 80 -30.01 23.31 -0.21
CA LEU A 80 -30.90 22.90 -1.29
C LEU A 80 -32.34 22.71 -0.79
N LEU A 81 -32.54 22.09 0.36
CA LEU A 81 -33.87 21.94 0.96
C LEU A 81 -34.50 23.29 1.32
N ASN A 82 -33.70 24.24 1.81
CA ASN A 82 -34.20 25.59 2.09
C ASN A 82 -34.58 26.34 0.82
N LEU A 83 -33.82 26.19 -0.26
CA LEU A 83 -34.19 26.77 -1.56
C LEU A 83 -35.51 26.19 -2.06
N LEU A 84 -35.68 24.86 -2.03
CA LEU A 84 -36.94 24.22 -2.42
C LEU A 84 -38.13 24.78 -1.65
N ARG A 85 -38.02 24.93 -0.31
CA ARG A 85 -39.07 25.53 0.53
C ARG A 85 -39.41 26.99 0.21
N LEU A 86 -38.48 27.72 -0.40
CA LEU A 86 -38.70 29.12 -0.81
C LEU A 86 -39.28 29.24 -2.22
N THR A 87 -39.27 28.13 -2.98
CA THR A 87 -39.76 28.09 -4.37
C THR A 87 -41.15 27.45 -4.48
N ASP A 88 -41.59 26.70 -3.47
CA ASP A 88 -42.97 26.26 -3.24
C ASP A 88 -43.81 27.38 -2.57
#